data_AF-A0A1M3MIJ0-F1
#
_entry.id   AF-A0A1M3MIJ0-F1
#
_cell.length_a   1.000
_cell.length_b   1.000
_cell.length_c   1.000
_cell.angle_alpha   90.00
_cell.angle_beta   90.00
_cell.angle_gamma   90.00
#
_symmetry.space_group_name_H-M   'P 1'
#
loop_
_entity.id
_entity.type
_entity.pdbx_description
1 polymer ?
#
loop_
_entity_poly.entity_id
_entity_poly.type
_entity_poly.pdbx_seq_one_letter_code
_entity_poly.pdbx_strand_id
1 'polypeptide(L)'
;MALLDRLLLLLLAALVALIALIPLTEMGLFGSSFEGSSGYLAMFVAFPVLTAVLAVLAVRFAPRPLSGALRIGGWVLVGLAYIVFFVQ
;
A
#
# COMPACT_ATOMS: atom_id res chain seq x y z
N MET A 1 11.84 -4.73 -18.03
CA MET A 1 12.15 -4.53 -16.59
C MET A 1 11.53 -3.27 -15.98
N ALA A 2 11.69 -2.08 -16.55
CA ALA A 2 11.29 -0.83 -15.88
C ALA A 2 9.80 -0.73 -15.50
N LEU A 3 8.89 -1.30 -16.30
CA LEU A 3 7.46 -1.34 -15.98
C LEU A 3 7.14 -2.24 -14.78
N LEU A 4 7.72 -3.44 -14.74
CA LEU A 4 7.57 -4.40 -13.63
C LEU A 4 8.07 -3.81 -12.30
N ASP A 5 9.20 -3.09 -12.33
CA ASP A 5 9.71 -2.40 -11.15
C ASP A 5 8.74 -1.33 -10.64
N ARG A 6 8.13 -0.57 -11.55
CA ARG A 6 7.13 0.45 -11.19
C ARG A 6 5.86 -0.18 -10.63
N LEU A 7 5.39 -1.26 -11.25
CA LEU A 7 4.23 -2.01 -10.78
C LEU A 7 4.48 -2.56 -9.37
N LEU A 8 5.65 -3.17 -9.14
CA LEU A 8 6.04 -3.68 -7.83
C LEU A 8 6.07 -2.57 -6.78
N LEU A 9 6.69 -1.43 -7.07
CA LEU A 9 6.73 -0.29 -6.16
C LEU A 9 5.33 0.27 -5.86
N LEU A 10 4.44 0.29 -6.85
CA LEU A 10 3.05 0.71 -6.67
C LEU A 10 2.27 -0.24 -5.75
N LEU A 11 2.42 -1.56 -5.96
CA LEU A 11 1.77 -2.58 -5.13
C LEU A 11 2.27 -2.54 -3.69
N LEU A 12 3.59 -2.38 -3.50
CA LEU A 12 4.18 -2.23 -2.17
C LEU A 12 3.73 -0.93 -1.50
N ALA A 13 3.63 0.17 -2.23
CA ALA A 13 3.10 1.44 -1.70
C ALA A 13 1.64 1.30 -1.25
N ALA A 14 0.81 0.61 -2.04
CA ALA A 14 -0.58 0.33 -1.67
C ALA A 14 -0.66 -0.57 -0.42
N LEU A 15 0.20 -1.58 -0.31
CA LEU A 15 0.26 -2.45 0.87
C LEU A 15 0.66 -1.67 2.13
N VAL A 16 1.66 -0.80 2.02
CA VAL A 16 2.09 0.05 3.15
C VAL A 16 1.00 1.06 3.51
N ALA A 17 0.31 1.66 2.54
CA ALA A 17 -0.82 2.55 2.79
C ALA A 17 -1.95 1.84 3.54
N LEU A 18 -2.26 0.59 3.16
CA LEU A 18 -3.26 -0.23 3.82
C LEU A 18 -2.89 -0.50 5.28
N ILE A 19 -1.64 -0.87 5.54
CA ILE A 19 -1.15 -1.12 6.91
C ILE A 19 -1.15 0.18 7.73
N ALA A 20 -0.74 1.30 7.14
CA ALA A 20 -0.69 2.60 7.81
C ALA A 20 -2.08 3.12 8.20
N LEU A 21 -3.14 2.67 7.50
CA LEU A 21 -4.51 3.02 7.85
C LEU A 21 -5.01 2.34 9.12
N ILE A 22 -4.52 1.13 9.45
CA ILE A 22 -4.95 0.39 10.64
C ILE A 22 -4.83 1.25 11.91
N PRO A 23 -3.65 1.79 12.29
CA PRO A 23 -3.54 2.61 13.49
C PRO A 23 -4.33 3.92 13.39
N LEU A 24 -4.45 4.52 12.20
CA LEU A 24 -5.27 5.73 11.99
C LEU A 24 -6.75 5.43 12.25
N THR A 25 -7.24 4.26 11.82
CA THR A 25 -8.61 3.82 12.10
C THR A 25 -8.83 3.49 13.58
N GLU A 26 -7.86 2.90 14.27
CA GLU A 26 -7.94 2.61 15.71
C GLU A 26 -7.88 3.87 16.58
N MET A 27 -7.16 4.90 16.14
CA MET A 27 -7.15 6.22 16.80
C MET A 27 -8.44 7.02 16.59
N GLY A 28 -9.43 6.48 15.86
CA GLY A 28 -10.69 7.17 15.59
C GLY A 28 -10.55 8.42 14.73
N LEU A 29 -9.44 8.57 14.00
CA LEU A 29 -9.19 9.73 13.12
C LEU A 29 -10.25 9.90 12.03
N PHE A 30 -10.90 8.80 11.66
CA PHE A 30 -11.98 8.79 10.69
C PHE A 30 -13.37 8.82 11.34
N GLY A 31 -13.50 8.80 12.67
CA GLY A 31 -14.77 8.63 13.40
C GLY A 31 -15.06 7.16 13.73
N SER A 32 -16.31 6.81 14.06
CA SER A 32 -16.68 5.40 14.32
C SER A 32 -16.37 4.59 13.06
N SER A 33 -15.46 3.64 13.16
CA SER A 33 -14.64 3.21 12.02
C SER A 33 -15.38 2.42 10.94
N PHE A 34 -16.69 2.15 11.10
CA PHE A 34 -17.49 1.38 10.14
C PHE A 34 -18.98 1.78 10.01
N GLU A 35 -19.44 2.86 10.64
CA GLU A 35 -20.82 3.37 10.44
C GLU A 35 -20.83 4.73 9.72
N GLY A 36 -21.32 4.74 8.48
CA GLY A 36 -21.60 5.98 7.74
C GLY A 36 -20.38 6.61 7.03
N SER A 37 -20.32 7.95 6.99
CA SER A 37 -19.39 8.73 6.15
C SER A 37 -17.89 8.55 6.49
N SER A 38 -17.58 8.09 7.70
CA SER A 38 -16.25 7.82 8.23
C SER A 38 -15.49 6.73 7.47
N GLY A 39 -16.15 5.58 7.26
CA GLY A 39 -15.59 4.46 6.50
C GLY A 39 -15.35 4.81 5.03
N TYR A 40 -16.23 5.64 4.45
CA TYR A 40 -16.04 6.15 3.09
C TYR A 40 -14.80 7.07 2.99
N LEU A 41 -14.56 7.93 3.97
CA LEU A 41 -13.35 8.77 3.98
C LEU A 41 -12.06 7.94 4.06
N ALA A 42 -12.04 6.89 4.87
CA ALA A 42 -10.88 6.00 4.98
C ALA A 42 -10.60 5.26 3.65
N MET A 43 -11.62 4.64 3.05
CA MET A 43 -11.46 3.85 1.82
C MET A 43 -11.29 4.70 0.55
N PHE A 44 -12.06 5.77 0.38
CA PHE A 44 -12.13 6.50 -0.90
C PHE A 44 -11.24 7.75 -0.95
N VAL A 45 -10.73 8.20 0.20
CA VAL A 45 -9.86 9.39 0.26
C VAL A 45 -8.51 9.07 0.87
N ALA A 46 -8.47 8.57 2.11
CA ALA A 46 -7.22 8.38 2.82
C ALA A 46 -6.34 7.30 2.19
N PHE A 47 -6.91 6.14 1.83
CA PHE A 47 -6.17 5.06 1.16
C PHE A 47 -5.57 5.47 -0.19
N PRO A 48 -6.34 6.05 -1.14
CA PRO A 48 -5.78 6.50 -2.41
C PRO A 48 -4.70 7.57 -2.24
N VAL A 49 -4.92 8.54 -1.34
CA VAL A 49 -3.96 9.62 -1.09
C VAL A 49 -2.65 9.07 -0.52
N LEU A 50 -2.72 8.23 0.52
CA LEU A 50 -1.53 7.60 1.11
C LEU A 50 -0.78 6.74 0.08
N THR A 51 -1.52 5.96 -0.70
CA THR A 51 -0.94 5.13 -1.77
C THR A 51 -0.22 6.00 -2.81
N ALA A 52 -0.84 7.09 -3.25
CA ALA A 52 -0.24 8.00 -4.22
C ALA A 52 1.03 8.67 -3.69
N VAL A 53 1.00 9.16 -2.45
CA VAL A 53 2.18 9.77 -1.81
C VAL A 53 3.32 8.76 -1.70
N LEU A 54 3.05 7.57 -1.17
CA LEU A 54 4.06 6.52 -1.02
C LEU A 54 4.59 6.05 -2.38
N ALA A 55 3.75 5.94 -3.40
CA ALA A 55 4.17 5.57 -4.75
C ALA A 55 5.08 6.63 -5.36
N VAL A 56 4.77 7.92 -5.20
CA VAL A 56 5.62 9.03 -5.67
C VAL A 56 6.96 9.01 -4.94
N LEU A 57 6.97 8.82 -3.62
CA LEU A 57 8.20 8.70 -2.83
C LEU A 57 9.04 7.50 -3.29
N ALA A 58 8.41 6.33 -3.45
CA ALA A 58 9.06 5.12 -3.93
C ALA A 58 9.66 5.33 -5.33
N VAL A 59 8.93 5.98 -6.24
CA VAL A 59 9.40 6.31 -7.59
C VAL A 59 10.54 7.31 -7.57
N ARG A 60 10.57 8.26 -6.63
CA ARG A 60 11.60 9.29 -6.53
C ARG A 60 12.89 8.76 -5.91
N PHE A 61 12.79 7.92 -4.89
CA PHE A 61 13.91 7.52 -4.06
C PHE A 61 14.42 6.09 -4.29
N ALA A 62 13.64 5.21 -4.92
CA ALA A 62 14.11 3.85 -5.19
C ALA A 62 15.19 3.84 -6.29
N PRO A 63 16.31 3.13 -6.08
CA PRO A 63 17.35 2.98 -7.09
C PRO A 63 16.80 2.24 -8.31
N ARG A 64 17.22 2.69 -9.51
CA ARG A 64 16.84 2.07 -10.78
C ARG A 64 18.10 1.60 -11.54
N PRO A 65 18.11 0.35 -12.04
CA PRO A 65 17.10 -0.71 -11.87
C PRO A 65 17.06 -1.25 -10.44
N LEU A 66 15.91 -1.77 -10.01
CA LEU A 66 15.83 -2.47 -8.72
C LEU A 66 16.76 -3.69 -8.72
N SER A 67 17.44 -3.94 -7.59
CA SER A 67 18.29 -5.12 -7.45
C SER A 67 17.45 -6.39 -7.53
N GLY A 68 18.06 -7.50 -7.97
CA GLY A 68 17.37 -8.80 -8.07
C GLY A 68 16.76 -9.23 -6.74
N ALA A 69 17.49 -9.02 -5.63
CA ALA A 69 17.01 -9.32 -4.28
C ALA A 69 15.78 -8.49 -3.89
N LEU A 70 15.78 -7.17 -4.15
CA LEU A 70 14.63 -6.29 -3.87
C LEU A 70 13.39 -6.68 -4.68
N ARG A 71 13.58 -7.08 -5.94
CA ARG A 71 12.48 -7.55 -6.78
C ARG A 71 11.86 -8.83 -6.23
N ILE A 72 12.69 -9.84 -5.95
CA ILE A 72 12.23 -11.13 -5.43
C ILE A 72 11.53 -10.93 -4.08
N GLY A 73 12.18 -10.22 -3.16
CA GLY A 73 11.61 -9.94 -1.84
C GLY A 73 10.29 -9.18 -1.92
N GLY A 74 10.20 -8.17 -2.79
CA GLY A 74 8.96 -7.40 -2.98
C GLY A 74 7.81 -8.26 -3.51
N TRP A 75 8.06 -9.07 -4.53
CA TRP A 75 7.01 -9.95 -5.09
C TRP A 75 6.57 -11.03 -4.11
N VAL A 76 7.49 -11.58 -3.32
CA VAL A 76 7.16 -12.52 -2.23
C VAL A 76 6.24 -11.86 -1.22
N LEU A 77 6.52 -10.61 -0.83
CA LEU A 77 5.71 -9.84 0.12
C LEU A 77 4.29 -9.58 -0.40
N VAL A 78 4.17 -9.19 -1.67
CA VAL A 78 2.87 -9.03 -2.34
C VAL A 78 2.11 -10.36 -2.40
N GLY A 79 2.78 -11.46 -2.75
CA GLY A 79 2.17 -12.79 -2.81
C GLY A 79 1.67 -13.27 -1.45
N LEU A 80 2.46 -13.06 -0.38
CA LEU A 80 2.04 -13.37 0.99
C LEU A 80 0.83 -12.56 1.42
N ALA A 81 0.83 -11.25 1.15
CA ALA A 81 -0.34 -10.41 1.45
C ALA A 81 -1.58 -10.91 0.71
N TYR A 82 -1.45 -11.27 -0.57
CA TYR A 82 -2.57 -11.84 -1.33
C TYR A 82 -3.13 -13.11 -0.69
N ILE A 83 -2.26 -14.06 -0.32
CA ILE A 83 -2.68 -15.32 0.33
C ILE A 83 -3.40 -15.02 1.65
N VAL A 84 -2.81 -14.18 2.51
CA VAL A 84 -3.34 -13.88 3.84
C VAL A 84 -4.70 -13.19 3.78
N PHE A 85 -4.91 -12.25 2.86
CA PHE A 85 -6.12 -11.42 2.83
C PHE A 85 -7.22 -11.91 1.87
N PHE A 86 -6.88 -12.71 0.85
CA PHE A 86 -7.82 -12.99 -0.26
C PHE A 86 -8.03 -14.47 -0.60
N VAL A 87 -7.17 -15.40 -0.15
CA VAL A 87 -7.24 -16.82 -0.53
C VAL A 87 -7.77 -17.71 0.61
N GLN A 88 -8.00 -17.15 1.79
CA GLN A 88 -8.55 -17.88 2.95
C GLN A 88 -9.82 -18.68 2.62
#